data_AF-A0A1W9SK59-F1
#
_entry.id   AF-A0A1W9SK59-F1
#
_cell.length_a   1.000
_cell.length_b   1.000
_cell.length_c   1.000
_cell.angle_alpha   90.00
_cell.angle_beta   90.00
_cell.angle_gamma   90.00
#
_symmetry.space_group_name_H-M   'P 1'
#
loop_
_entity.id
_entity.type
_entity.pdbx_description
1 polymer ?
#
loop_
_entity_poly.entity_id
_entity_poly.type
_entity_poly.pdbx_seq_one_letter_code
_entity_poly.pdbx_strand_id
1 'polypeptide(L)'
;MGLKFAFAVSSEGTFTKKHFGDTDQFLIYEVIDNMLVHKSSIQNDFSSFDEEQEHGSKKKAKAIMDFLKEKDVGKMFRKLLML
;
A
#
# COMPACT_ATOMS: atom_id res chain seq x y z
N MET A 1 -8.03 -12.51 -14.47
CA MET A 1 -7.14 -11.81 -13.51
C MET A 1 -7.05 -10.37 -13.95
N GLY A 2 -7.56 -9.43 -13.15
CA GLY A 2 -7.50 -7.99 -13.41
C GLY A 2 -6.27 -7.34 -12.78
N LEU A 3 -5.91 -6.13 -13.23
CA LEU A 3 -4.78 -5.39 -12.69
C LEU A 3 -5.20 -4.72 -11.37
N LYS A 4 -4.59 -5.14 -10.26
CA LYS A 4 -4.84 -4.56 -8.93
C LYS A 4 -3.72 -3.63 -8.47
N PHE A 5 -4.13 -2.60 -7.75
CA PHE A 5 -3.32 -1.51 -7.23
C PHE A 5 -3.48 -1.39 -5.73
N ALA A 6 -2.38 -1.12 -5.01
CA ALA A 6 -2.43 -0.68 -3.62
C ALA A 6 -1.96 0.77 -3.49
N PHE A 7 -2.76 1.60 -2.83
CA PHE A 7 -2.42 2.98 -2.48
C PHE A 7 -2.16 3.12 -0.99
N ALA A 8 -0.98 3.62 -0.63
CA ALA A 8 -0.66 3.95 0.76
C ALA A 8 -1.26 5.31 1.14
N VAL A 9 -2.19 5.32 2.09
CA VAL A 9 -2.89 6.52 2.57
C VAL A 9 -2.93 6.62 4.10
N SER A 10 -3.19 7.83 4.59
CA SER A 10 -3.50 8.11 5.99
C SER A 10 -4.85 7.50 6.41
N SER A 11 -5.17 7.55 7.71
CA SER A 11 -6.49 7.20 8.23
C SER A 11 -7.65 7.97 7.58
N GLU A 12 -7.40 9.18 7.09
CA GLU A 12 -8.39 10.01 6.38
C GLU A 12 -8.47 9.73 4.88
N GLY A 13 -7.72 8.75 4.36
CA GLY A 13 -7.72 8.38 2.95
C GLY A 13 -6.88 9.30 2.06
N THR A 14 -6.07 10.18 2.64
CA THR A 14 -5.18 11.09 1.91
C THR A 14 -3.79 10.50 1.70
N PHE A 15 -3.15 10.77 0.56
CA PHE A 15 -1.77 10.37 0.35
C PHE A 15 -0.85 11.03 1.37
N THR A 16 -0.02 10.23 2.04
CA THR A 16 0.87 10.70 3.10
C THR A 16 2.27 11.01 2.58
N LYS A 17 2.98 11.90 3.29
CA LYS A 17 4.41 12.15 3.08
C LYS A 17 5.29 11.03 3.67
N LYS A 18 4.73 10.17 4.54
CA LYS A 18 5.42 9.02 5.14
C LYS A 18 5.85 8.01 4.05
N HIS A 19 6.79 7.11 4.36
CA HIS A 19 7.13 6.03 3.44
C HIS A 19 5.93 5.11 3.22
N PHE A 20 5.93 4.38 2.11
CA PHE A 20 4.83 3.45 1.79
C PHE A 20 4.58 2.44 2.93
N GLY A 21 5.65 1.96 3.57
CA GLY A 21 5.53 1.02 4.69
C GLY A 21 5.09 1.63 6.02
N ASP A 22 5.06 2.95 6.14
CA ASP A 22 4.73 3.69 7.36
C ASP A 22 3.33 4.33 7.29
N THR A 23 2.57 3.99 6.24
CA THR A 23 1.21 4.48 6.05
C THR A 23 0.25 3.87 7.07
N ASP A 24 -0.90 4.49 7.28
CA ASP A 24 -1.87 3.99 8.26
C ASP A 24 -2.72 2.86 7.64
N GLN A 25 -3.03 2.94 6.33
CA GLN A 25 -3.78 1.91 5.61
C GLN A 25 -3.42 1.83 4.11
N PHE A 26 -3.71 0.68 3.51
CA PHE A 26 -3.64 0.44 2.07
C PHE A 26 -5.04 0.36 1.48
N LEU A 27 -5.30 1.15 0.44
CA LEU A 27 -6.52 1.02 -0.36
C LEU A 27 -6.24 0.14 -1.59
N ILE A 28 -7.03 -0.92 -1.77
CA ILE A 28 -6.91 -1.83 -2.90
C ILE A 28 -7.93 -1.47 -3.96
N TYR A 29 -7.45 -1.25 -5.18
CA TYR A 29 -8.28 -0.99 -6.35
C TYR A 29 -8.01 -2.02 -7.43
N GLU A 30 -9.01 -2.27 -8.27
CA GLU A 30 -8.88 -3.11 -9.46
C GLU A 30 -9.31 -2.30 -10.68
N VAL A 31 -8.60 -2.45 -11.80
CA VAL A 31 -9.04 -1.91 -13.08
C VAL A 31 -10.02 -2.87 -13.73
N ILE A 32 -11.26 -2.40 -13.89
CA ILE A 32 -12.37 -3.10 -14.55
C ILE A 32 -12.92 -2.13 -15.59
N ASP A 33 -12.95 -2.53 -16.86
CA ASP A 33 -13.43 -1.70 -17.98
C ASP A 33 -12.81 -0.29 -18.01
N ASN A 34 -11.49 -0.23 -17.83
CA ASN A 34 -10.69 1.01 -17.71
C ASN A 34 -11.07 1.95 -16.56
N MET A 35 -11.87 1.48 -15.59
CA MET A 35 -12.21 2.23 -14.38
C MET A 35 -11.48 1.64 -13.16
N LEU A 36 -10.96 2.51 -12.30
CA LEU A 36 -10.44 2.13 -10.99
C LEU A 36 -11.60 1.90 -10.03
N VAL A 37 -11.86 0.65 -9.68
CA VAL A 37 -12.91 0.25 -8.75
C VAL A 37 -12.28 -0.06 -7.39
N HIS A 38 -12.68 0.63 -6.34
CA HIS A 38 -12.26 0.31 -4.96
C HIS A 38 -12.78 -1.08 -4.57
N LYS A 39 -11.90 -1.89 -3.98
CA LYS A 39 -12.21 -3.27 -3.56
C LYS A 39 -12.15 -3.44 -2.05
N SER A 40 -11.15 -2.87 -1.41
CA SER A 40 -11.00 -2.96 0.05
C SER A 40 -10.07 -1.90 0.61
N SER A 41 -10.19 -1.68 1.91
CA SER A 41 -9.24 -0.90 2.71
C SER A 41 -8.65 -1.82 3.77
N ILE A 42 -7.34 -1.75 3.97
CA ILE A 42 -6.61 -2.64 4.86
C ILE A 42 -5.74 -1.80 5.78
N GLN A 43 -5.90 -1.94 7.09
CA GLN A 43 -5.02 -1.30 8.05
C GLN A 43 -3.59 -1.86 7.95
N ASN A 44 -2.59 -0.99 8.05
CA ASN A 44 -1.20 -1.39 7.99
C ASN A 44 -0.68 -1.78 9.38
N ASP A 45 -0.90 -3.02 9.78
CA ASP A 45 -0.42 -3.53 11.08
C ASP A 45 1.11 -3.69 11.13
N PHE A 46 1.80 -3.46 10.02
CA PHE A 46 3.25 -3.47 9.93
C PHE A 46 3.88 -2.12 10.27
N SER A 47 3.09 -1.05 10.46
CA SER A 47 3.60 0.30 10.71
C SER A 47 4.47 0.38 11.98
N SER A 48 4.17 -0.46 12.97
CA SER A 48 4.81 -0.56 14.28
C SER A 48 5.90 -1.63 14.38
N PHE A 49 6.30 -2.28 13.26
CA PHE A 49 7.49 -3.13 13.27
C PHE A 49 8.70 -2.28 13.65
N ASP A 50 9.24 -2.53 14.84
CA ASP A 50 10.27 -1.70 15.47
C ASP A 50 11.55 -1.64 14.62
N GLU A 51 12.04 -0.43 14.41
CA GLU A 51 13.19 -0.09 13.57
C GLU A 51 14.42 0.17 14.45
N GLU A 52 15.03 -0.87 15.01
CA GLU A 52 16.29 -0.67 15.77
C GLU A 52 17.51 -0.34 14.90
N GLN A 53 17.41 -0.25 13.57
CA GLN A 53 18.56 0.11 12.73
C GLN A 53 18.19 1.01 11.53
N GLU A 54 19.04 2.03 11.36
CA GLU A 54 19.09 3.23 10.49
C GLU A 54 18.75 3.08 8.99
N HIS A 55 18.26 1.93 8.55
CA HIS A 55 17.77 1.70 7.20
C HIS A 55 16.45 0.95 7.26
N GLY A 56 15.37 1.62 6.84
CA GLY A 56 14.00 1.10 6.81
C GLY A 56 13.97 -0.41 6.57
N SER A 57 13.37 -1.12 7.52
CA SER A 57 13.62 -2.55 7.69
C SER A 57 13.29 -3.32 6.41
N LYS A 58 14.30 -3.91 5.75
CA LYS A 58 14.11 -4.82 4.61
C LYS A 58 13.08 -5.92 4.94
N LYS A 59 12.98 -6.31 6.23
CA LYS A 59 11.98 -7.27 6.72
C LYS A 59 10.56 -6.68 6.66
N LYS A 60 10.37 -5.42 7.07
CA LYS A 60 9.08 -4.70 6.96
C LYS A 60 8.66 -4.55 5.50
N ALA A 61 9.56 -4.07 4.64
CA ALA A 61 9.30 -3.98 3.21
C ALA A 61 8.91 -5.34 2.61
N LYS A 62 9.65 -6.40 2.96
CA LYS A 62 9.35 -7.77 2.52
C LYS A 62 7.99 -8.25 3.03
N ALA A 63 7.68 -8.06 4.31
CA ALA A 63 6.41 -8.47 4.89
C ALA A 63 5.22 -7.78 4.21
N ILE A 64 5.32 -6.48 3.97
CA ILE A 64 4.29 -5.71 3.25
C ILE A 64 4.15 -6.18 1.81
N MET A 65 5.26 -6.45 1.11
CA MET A 65 5.22 -6.97 -0.25
C MET A 65 4.59 -8.36 -0.32
N ASP A 66 4.96 -9.25 0.59
CA ASP A 66 4.42 -10.62 0.64
C ASP A 66 2.91 -10.57 0.96
N PHE A 67 2.51 -9.75 1.94
CA PHE A 67 1.10 -9.51 2.26
C PHE A 67 0.29 -8.99 1.07
N LEU A 68 0.81 -8.01 0.33
CA LEU A 68 0.11 -7.46 -0.83
C LEU A 68 0.07 -8.43 -2.02
N LYS A 69 1.08 -9.29 -2.17
CA LYS A 69 1.07 -10.39 -3.15
C LYS A 69 -0.02 -11.41 -2.84
N GLU A 70 -0.22 -11.75 -1.56
CA GLU A 70 -1.34 -12.63 -1.15
C GLU A 70 -2.72 -12.02 -1.47
N LYS A 71 -2.80 -10.69 -1.67
CA LYS A 71 -4.01 -9.99 -2.12
C LYS A 71 -4.11 -9.82 -3.64
N ASP A 72 -3.23 -10.46 -4.41
CA ASP A 72 -3.08 -10.32 -5.87
C ASP A 72 -2.77 -8.89 -6.33
N VAL A 73 -2.12 -8.08 -5.51
CA VAL A 73 -1.73 -6.72 -5.92
C VAL A 73 -0.53 -6.77 -6.85
N GLY A 74 -0.72 -6.30 -8.09
CA GLY A 74 0.33 -6.29 -9.11
C GLY A 74 1.21 -5.04 -9.09
N LYS A 75 0.70 -3.91 -8.61
CA LYS A 75 1.44 -2.64 -8.54
C LYS A 75 1.11 -1.82 -7.28
N MET A 76 2.10 -1.11 -6.74
CA MET A 76 2.00 -0.32 -5.50
C MET A 76 2.32 1.14 -5.76
N PHE A 77 1.54 2.06 -5.19
CA PHE A 77 1.66 3.51 -5.41
C PHE A 77 1.63 4.29 -4.08
N ARG A 78 2.52 5.28 -3.96
CA ARG A 78 2.58 6.23 -2.83
C ARG A 78 2.08 7.63 -3.19
N LYS A 79 2.12 7.99 -4.47
CA LYS A 79 1.65 9.27 -4.99
C LYS A 79 1.17 9.07 -6.42
N LEU A 80 -0.03 9.54 -6.72
CA LEU A 80 -0.48 9.73 -8.10
C LEU A 80 -0.19 11.19 -8.47
N LEU A 81 0.66 11.44 -9.46
CA LEU A 81 0.62 12.72 -10.16
C LEU A 81 -0.58 12.62 -11.10
N MET A 82 -1.69 13.28 -10.75
CA MET A 82 -2.71 13.61 -11.75
C MET A 82 -2.11 14.75 -12.58
N LEU A 83 -1.81 14.46 -13.86
CA LEU A 83 -1.45 15.45 -14.87
C LEU A 83 -2.70 16.15 -15.37
#